data_AF-A0A0B7C2U8-F1
#
_entry.id   AF-A0A0B7C2U8-F1
#
_cell.length_a   1.000
_cell.length_b   1.000
_cell.length_c   1.000
_cell.angle_alpha   90.00
_cell.angle_beta   90.00
_cell.angle_gamma   90.00
#
_symmetry.space_group_name_H-M   'P 1'
#
loop_
_entity.id
_entity.type
_entity.pdbx_description
1 polymer ?
#
loop_
_entity_poly.entity_id
_entity_poly.type
_entity_poly.pdbx_seq_one_letter_code
_entity_poly.pdbx_strand_id
1 'polypeptide(L)' 'ASMTSSTGQQEATSLQSDVPDIEQMCPTFCSELILWQVVPVGPLSRSGGLTELCRVNNSCPSAFTSVAWVPTLLP' A
#
# COMPACT_ATOMS: atom_id res chain seq x y z
N ALA A 1 3.12 22.63 60.53
CA ALA A 1 3.72 21.85 59.44
C ALA A 1 3.86 22.76 58.22
N SER A 2 5.08 22.81 57.65
CA SER A 2 5.52 23.07 56.26
C SER A 2 4.62 23.89 55.30
N MET A 3 5.08 25.00 54.68
CA MET A 3 5.92 25.07 53.44
C MET A 3 5.29 24.28 52.27
N THR A 4 5.04 24.75 51.03
CA THR A 4 5.59 25.82 50.16
C THR A 4 4.63 26.19 49.00
N SER A 5 5.01 27.23 48.25
CA SER A 5 4.43 27.93 47.09
C SER A 5 4.40 27.18 45.73
N SER A 6 3.52 27.62 44.81
CA SER A 6 3.74 27.68 43.33
C SER A 6 2.62 28.52 42.69
N THR A 7 2.84 29.69 42.07
CA THR A 7 3.44 29.93 40.73
C THR A 7 2.67 29.16 39.63
N GLY A 8 2.12 29.77 38.58
CA GLY A 8 2.30 31.10 38.03
C GLY A 8 1.29 31.45 36.92
N GLN A 9 1.48 32.67 36.44
CA GLN A 9 0.78 33.38 35.36
C GLN A 9 0.96 32.71 33.99
N GLN A 10 0.01 32.88 33.05
CA GLN A 10 0.21 33.72 31.84
C GLN A 10 -0.92 33.57 30.81
N GLU A 11 -1.41 34.73 30.42
CA GLU A 11 -2.29 35.10 29.32
C GLU A 11 -1.51 35.12 27.98
N ALA A 12 -2.11 34.64 26.87
CA ALA A 12 -1.90 35.18 25.51
C ALA A 12 -2.66 34.36 24.46
N THR A 13 -3.62 35.01 23.81
CA THR A 13 -4.14 34.69 22.48
C THR A 13 -3.03 34.73 21.42
N SER A 14 -2.93 33.71 20.56
CA SER A 14 -2.21 33.83 19.28
C SER A 14 -2.91 33.03 18.18
N LEU A 15 -3.13 33.70 17.07
CA LEU A 15 -3.80 33.25 15.84
C LEU A 15 -2.86 32.37 14.98
N GLN A 16 -3.47 31.66 14.01
CA GLN A 16 -2.89 30.87 12.90
C GLN A 16 -2.33 29.48 13.28
N SER A 17 -2.62 28.40 12.55
CA SER A 17 -2.78 28.31 11.09
C SER A 17 -3.55 27.05 10.65
N ASP A 18 -4.54 27.22 9.77
CA ASP A 18 -5.00 26.16 8.86
C ASP A 18 -3.86 25.82 7.91
N VAL A 19 -3.01 24.89 8.33
CA VAL A 19 -2.05 24.23 7.45
C VAL A 19 -2.86 23.22 6.64
N PRO A 20 -2.96 23.32 5.30
CA PRO A 20 -3.43 22.17 4.54
C PRO A 20 -2.43 21.05 4.84
N ASP A 21 -2.94 19.92 5.30
CA ASP A 21 -2.16 18.73 5.64
C ASP A 21 -1.31 18.29 4.42
N ILE A 22 -0.10 18.83 4.27
CA ILE A 22 0.88 18.42 3.24
C ILE A 22 1.59 17.15 3.74
N GLU A 23 0.86 16.19 4.31
CA GLU A 23 1.43 14.94 4.81
C GLU A 23 1.44 13.81 3.76
N GLN A 24 1.08 14.03 2.49
CA GLN A 24 1.07 12.90 1.56
C GLN A 24 1.13 13.25 0.06
N MET A 25 2.23 13.88 -0.37
CA MET A 25 2.69 13.76 -1.76
C MET A 25 3.90 12.82 -1.87
N CYS A 26 4.05 11.90 -0.92
CA CYS A 26 4.85 10.71 -1.18
C CYS A 26 4.25 10.09 -2.44
N PRO A 27 5.01 9.82 -3.51
CA PRO A 27 4.48 9.04 -4.63
C PRO A 27 3.83 7.82 -3.99
N THR A 28 2.54 7.64 -4.23
CA THR A 28 1.77 6.53 -3.68
C THR A 28 2.33 5.28 -4.32
N PHE A 29 3.44 4.79 -3.78
CA PHE A 29 4.08 3.57 -4.23
C PHE A 29 3.00 2.51 -4.14
N CYS A 30 2.64 1.96 -5.29
CA CYS A 30 1.68 0.90 -5.37
C CYS A 30 2.42 -0.28 -5.98
N SER A 31 2.82 -1.21 -5.13
CA SER A 31 3.28 -2.50 -5.61
C SER A 31 2.08 -3.23 -6.20
N GLU A 32 2.31 -3.92 -7.31
CA GLU A 32 1.30 -4.67 -8.05
C GLU A 32 1.77 -6.11 -8.24
N LEU A 33 0.84 -7.06 -8.11
CA LEU A 33 1.01 -8.46 -8.45
C LEU A 33 -0.05 -8.84 -9.48
N ILE A 34 0.38 -9.34 -10.64
CA ILE A 34 -0.50 -9.79 -11.71
C ILE A 34 -0.35 -11.30 -11.86
N LEU A 35 -1.47 -12.03 -11.81
CA LEU A 35 -1.49 -13.48 -11.97
C LEU A 35 -1.89 -13.84 -13.40
N TRP A 36 -1.09 -14.67 -14.05
CA TRP A 36 -1.31 -15.10 -15.43
C TRP A 36 -1.54 -16.61 -15.51
N GLN A 37 -2.54 -17.02 -16.29
CA GLN A 37 -2.73 -18.40 -16.69
C GLN A 37 -2.07 -18.65 -18.05
N VAL A 38 -1.27 -19.71 -18.12
CA VAL A 38 -0.78 -20.24 -19.39
C VAL A 38 -1.69 -21.38 -19.81
N VAL A 39 -2.34 -21.25 -20.96
CA VAL A 39 -3.10 -22.33 -21.60
C VAL A 39 -2.30 -22.79 -22.82
N PRO A 40 -1.96 -24.09 -22.93
CA PRO A 40 -1.26 -24.62 -24.10
C PRO A 40 -2.01 -24.28 -25.38
N VAL A 41 -1.28 -23.79 -26.39
CA VAL A 41 -1.81 -23.59 -27.74
C VAL A 41 -1.34 -24.69 -28.67
N GLY A 42 -2.29 -25.37 -29.30
CA GLY A 42 -2.02 -26.24 -30.44
C GLY A 42 -1.88 -25.45 -31.76
N PRO A 43 -1.36 -26.08 -32.83
CA PRO A 43 -1.05 -25.44 -34.13
C PRO A 43 -2.22 -24.75 -34.84
N LEU A 44 -3.47 -25.04 -34.44
CA LEU A 44 -4.70 -24.51 -35.02
C LEU A 44 -5.51 -23.64 -34.04
N SER A 45 -4.94 -23.29 -32.89
CA SER A 45 -5.67 -22.57 -31.84
C SER A 45 -5.93 -21.12 -32.25
N ARG A 46 -7.22 -20.73 -32.36
CA ARG A 46 -7.61 -19.33 -32.61
C ARG A 46 -7.51 -18.44 -31.37
N SER A 47 -7.56 -19.03 -30.18
CA SER A 47 -7.43 -18.35 -28.90
C SER A 47 -6.91 -19.33 -27.85
N GLY A 48 -5.64 -19.17 -27.51
CA GLY A 48 -5.00 -19.69 -26.31
C GLY A 48 -3.70 -18.89 -26.10
N GLY A 49 -2.98 -19.16 -25.02
CA GLY A 49 -1.78 -18.42 -24.66
C GLY A 49 -1.84 -17.93 -23.22
N LEU A 50 -1.51 -16.66 -23.00
CA LEU A 50 -1.42 -16.05 -21.68
C LEU A 50 -2.71 -15.26 -21.37
N THR A 51 -3.38 -15.56 -20.27
CA THR A 51 -4.58 -14.83 -19.81
C THR A 51 -4.33 -14.23 -18.44
N GLU A 52 -4.64 -12.93 -18.26
CA GLU A 52 -4.61 -12.30 -16.93
C GLU A 52 -5.78 -12.80 -16.09
N LEU A 53 -5.48 -13.45 -14.96
CA LEU A 53 -6.46 -13.97 -14.01
C LEU A 53 -6.87 -12.92 -12.99
N CYS A 54 -5.90 -12.20 -12.43
CA CYS A 54 -6.15 -11.15 -11.46
C CYS A 54 -5.00 -10.16 -11.37
N ARG A 55 -5.31 -9.01 -10.78
CA ARG A 55 -4.40 -7.91 -10.50
C ARG A 55 -4.64 -7.44 -9.07
N VAL A 56 -3.60 -7.48 -8.26
CA VAL A 56 -3.64 -7.15 -6.83
C VAL A 56 -2.68 -6.00 -6.58
N ASN A 57 -3.17 -4.95 -5.95
CA ASN A 57 -2.41 -3.73 -5.66
C ASN A 57 -2.21 -3.55 -4.14
N ASN A 58 -1.09 -2.94 -3.75
CA ASN A 58 -0.80 -2.64 -2.35
C ASN A 58 0.11 -1.41 -2.22
N SER A 59 -0.16 -0.54 -1.25
CA SER A 59 0.65 0.66 -1.01
C SER A 59 2.04 0.39 -0.41
N CYS A 60 2.30 -0.84 0.03
CA CYS A 60 3.58 -1.23 0.59
C CYS A 60 4.56 -1.71 -0.51
N PRO A 61 5.74 -1.08 -0.69
CA PRO A 61 6.73 -1.47 -1.69
C PRO A 61 7.14 -2.96 -1.61
N SER A 62 7.17 -3.54 -0.41
CA SER A 62 7.57 -4.93 -0.17
C SER A 62 6.41 -5.93 -0.11
N ALA A 63 5.17 -5.51 -0.41
CA ALA A 63 3.97 -6.35 -0.30
C ALA A 63 4.08 -7.69 -1.05
N PHE A 64 4.87 -7.72 -2.13
CA PHE A 64 5.06 -8.88 -2.99
C PHE A 64 6.52 -9.31 -3.08
N THR A 65 7.33 -9.11 -2.03
CA THR A 65 8.73 -9.57 -2.00
C THR A 65 8.86 -11.08 -1.78
N SER A 66 7.89 -11.69 -1.08
CA SER A 66 7.85 -13.14 -0.84
C SER A 66 6.66 -13.74 -1.58
N VAL A 67 6.90 -14.19 -2.81
CA VAL A 67 5.89 -14.84 -3.66
C VAL A 67 6.42 -16.20 -4.06
N ALA A 68 5.62 -17.24 -3.86
CA ALA A 68 5.91 -18.58 -4.34
C ALA A 68 4.88 -18.97 -5.39
N TRP A 69 5.36 -19.48 -6.52
CA TRP A 69 4.50 -20.01 -7.56
C TRP A 69 4.32 -21.50 -7.30
N VAL A 70 3.08 -21.91 -7.03
CA VAL A 70 2.73 -23.33 -6.98
C VAL A 70 2.13 -23.66 -8.34
N PRO A 71 2.80 -24.46 -9.19
CA PRO A 71 2.18 -24.96 -10.41
C PRO A 71 0.89 -25.65 -10.02
N THR A 72 -0.24 -25.25 -10.62
CA THR A 72 -1.54 -25.81 -10.28
C THR A 72 -1.50 -27.31 -10.56
N LEU A 73 -1.45 -28.11 -9.50
CA LEU A 73 -1.69 -29.55 -9.55
C LEU A 73 -3.21 -29.76 -9.70
N LEU A 74 -3.78 -29.35 -10.82
CA LEU A 74 -5.12 -29.82 -11.17
C LEU A 74 -4.98 -31.28 -11.67
N PRO A 75 -5.95 -32.14 -11.31
CA PRO A 75 -5.80 -33.59 -11.12
C PRO A 75 -5.39 -34.42 -12.34
#